data_AF-A0A9P5NVU5-F1
#
_entry.id   AF-A0A9P5NVU5-F1
#
_cell.length_a   1.000
_cell.length_b   1.000
_cell.length_c   1.000
_cell.angle_alpha   90.00
_cell.angle_beta   90.00
_cell.angle_gamma   90.00
#
_symmetry.space_group_name_H-M   'P 1'
#
loop_
_entity.id
_entity.type
_entity.pdbx_description
1 polymer ?
#
loop_
_entity_poly.entity_id
_entity_poly.type
_entity_poly.pdbx_seq_one_letter_code
_entity_poly.pdbx_strand_id
1 'polypeptide(L)'
;MMLSTSLAVWSVLAAAFFAVQAVLLAVAPRLLLFLANAPDRALSPLEAFLATHFALALATLSLALLLNIPSTPSPLPSEQSHVTQPLLYPLALAGLVSALFAYNTTDVGSLATIFFLISLIIGLWGSWEILFANSASFSKTTGADKHTSAFIFGNKTAASSQKKQLKTK
;
A
#
# COMPACT_ATOMS: atom_id res chain seq x y z
N MET A 1 -19.09 4.22 20.26
CA MET A 1 -19.64 3.42 19.14
C MET A 1 -20.07 4.28 17.94
N MET A 2 -20.73 5.44 18.13
CA MET A 2 -21.14 6.31 17.01
C MET A 2 -19.99 7.01 16.25
N LEU A 3 -18.84 7.26 16.90
CA LEU A 3 -17.70 7.91 16.24
C LEU A 3 -17.04 7.04 15.15
N SER A 4 -16.93 5.74 15.39
CA SER A 4 -16.30 4.80 14.45
C SER A 4 -17.14 4.57 13.20
N THR A 5 -18.47 4.56 13.34
CA THR A 5 -19.39 4.44 12.20
C THR A 5 -19.35 5.68 11.32
N SER A 6 -19.33 6.88 11.91
CA SER A 6 -19.23 8.13 11.15
C SER A 6 -17.91 8.22 10.40
N LEU A 7 -16.78 7.89 11.06
CA LEU A 7 -15.46 7.91 10.43
C LEU A 7 -15.39 6.93 9.26
N ALA A 8 -15.90 5.70 9.43
CA ALA A 8 -15.94 4.71 8.36
C ALA A 8 -16.74 5.19 7.14
N VAL A 9 -17.92 5.81 7.37
CA VAL A 9 -18.74 6.36 6.29
C VAL A 9 -18.01 7.47 5.54
N TRP A 10 -17.37 8.40 6.26
CA TRP A 10 -16.59 9.48 5.64
C TRP A 10 -15.37 8.95 4.87
N SER A 11 -14.68 7.93 5.40
CA SER A 11 -13.56 7.28 4.69
C SER A 11 -14.01 6.61 3.40
N VAL A 12 -15.15 5.92 3.40
CA VAL A 12 -15.71 5.29 2.19
C VAL A 12 -16.14 6.35 1.18
N LEU A 13 -16.81 7.41 1.61
CA LEU A 13 -17.22 8.51 0.74
C LEU A 13 -16.02 9.21 0.10
N ALA A 14 -14.98 9.51 0.89
CA ALA A 14 -13.75 10.10 0.37
C ALA A 14 -13.03 9.16 -0.61
N ALA A 15 -12.94 7.86 -0.30
CA ALA A 15 -12.37 6.87 -1.19
C ALA A 15 -13.15 6.77 -2.52
N ALA A 16 -14.48 6.77 -2.47
CA ALA A 16 -15.33 6.77 -3.65
C ALA A 16 -15.14 8.03 -4.49
N PHE A 17 -15.06 9.19 -3.85
CA PHE A 17 -14.79 10.46 -4.54
C PHE A 17 -13.46 10.44 -5.29
N PHE A 18 -12.38 10.00 -4.64
CA PHE A 18 -11.07 9.88 -5.29
C PHE A 18 -11.05 8.82 -6.40
N ALA A 19 -11.77 7.71 -6.23
CA ALA A 19 -11.88 6.67 -7.26
C ALA A 19 -12.60 7.20 -8.51
N VAL A 20 -13.71 7.92 -8.34
CA VAL A 20 -14.44 8.54 -9.46
C VAL A 20 -13.53 9.54 -10.18
N GLN A 21 -12.82 10.39 -9.44
CA GLN A 21 -11.91 11.36 -10.03
C GLN A 21 -10.74 10.68 -10.78
N ALA A 22 -10.15 9.62 -10.20
CA ALA A 22 -9.11 8.83 -10.85
C ALA A 22 -9.59 8.23 -12.18
N VAL A 23 -10.79 7.63 -12.20
CA VAL A 23 -11.37 7.03 -13.42
C VAL A 23 -11.64 8.10 -14.48
N LEU A 24 -12.19 9.26 -14.09
CA LEU A 24 -12.44 10.36 -15.01
C LEU A 24 -11.14 10.87 -15.67
N LEU A 25 -10.07 11.02 -14.89
CA LEU A 25 -8.76 11.43 -15.39
C LEU A 25 -8.12 10.38 -16.30
N ALA A 26 -8.26 9.08 -15.98
CA ALA A 26 -7.68 8.00 -16.75
C ALA A 26 -8.40 7.77 -18.10
N VAL A 27 -9.74 7.83 -18.11
CA VAL A 27 -10.54 7.53 -19.32
C VAL A 27 -10.77 8.78 -20.17
N ALA A 28 -10.98 9.93 -19.54
CA ALA A 28 -11.36 11.17 -20.21
C ALA A 28 -10.46 12.35 -19.79
N PRO A 29 -9.14 12.30 -20.04
CA PRO A 29 -8.24 13.41 -19.68
C PRO A 29 -8.60 14.72 -20.41
N ARG A 30 -9.26 14.63 -21.57
CA ARG A 30 -9.79 15.80 -22.30
C ARG A 30 -10.89 16.56 -21.55
N LEU A 31 -11.54 15.94 -20.57
CA LEU A 31 -12.54 16.60 -19.73
C LEU A 31 -11.91 17.78 -18.97
N LEU A 32 -10.61 17.71 -18.64
CA LEU A 32 -9.88 18.86 -18.06
C LEU A 32 -9.87 20.06 -19.01
N LEU A 33 -9.64 19.85 -20.31
CA LEU A 33 -9.63 20.92 -21.30
C LEU A 33 -11.02 21.52 -21.52
N PHE A 34 -12.05 20.67 -21.48
CA PHE A 34 -13.43 21.11 -21.51
C PHE A 34 -13.77 22.01 -20.31
N LEU A 35 -13.42 21.57 -19.09
CA LEU A 35 -13.62 22.36 -17.87
C LEU A 35 -12.79 23.65 -17.85
N ALA A 36 -11.61 23.64 -18.48
CA ALA A 36 -10.75 24.82 -18.64
C ALA A 36 -11.22 25.78 -19.75
N ASN A 37 -12.39 25.54 -20.35
CA ASN A 37 -12.95 26.33 -21.45
C ASN A 37 -12.00 26.44 -22.67
N ALA A 38 -11.26 25.37 -22.95
CA ALA A 38 -10.36 25.27 -24.09
C ALA A 38 -10.66 24.00 -24.93
N PRO A 39 -11.90 23.84 -25.45
CA PRO A 39 -12.35 22.61 -26.10
C PRO A 39 -11.65 22.33 -27.44
N ASP A 40 -11.21 23.38 -28.14
CA ASP A 40 -10.57 23.26 -29.47
C ASP A 40 -9.08 22.91 -29.40
N ARG A 41 -8.51 22.88 -28.18
CA ARG A 41 -7.09 22.56 -27.98
C ARG A 41 -6.89 21.04 -27.91
N ALA A 42 -5.91 20.55 -28.65
CA ALA A 42 -5.47 19.17 -28.52
C ALA A 42 -4.75 18.96 -27.17
N LEU A 43 -4.95 17.78 -26.57
CA LEU A 43 -4.28 17.38 -25.34
C LEU A 43 -2.77 17.30 -25.58
N SER A 44 -2.00 18.08 -24.83
CA SER A 44 -0.55 18.02 -24.94
C SER A 44 -0.01 16.71 -24.33
N PRO A 45 1.14 16.20 -24.82
CA PRO A 45 1.74 14.99 -24.26
C PRO A 45 2.06 15.13 -22.76
N LEU A 46 2.47 16.32 -22.33
CA LEU A 46 2.71 16.62 -20.93
C LEU A 46 1.43 16.52 -20.08
N GLU A 47 0.31 17.05 -20.57
CA GLU A 47 -0.98 16.96 -19.86
C GLU A 47 -1.48 15.53 -19.78
N ALA A 48 -1.34 14.75 -20.86
CA ALA A 48 -1.71 13.35 -20.87
C ALA A 48 -0.88 12.54 -19.86
N PHE A 49 0.43 12.77 -19.84
CA PHE A 49 1.35 12.14 -18.89
C PHE A 49 0.99 12.49 -17.44
N LEU A 50 0.82 13.78 -17.14
CA LEU A 50 0.50 14.22 -15.79
C LEU A 50 -0.89 13.74 -15.34
N ALA A 51 -1.89 13.75 -16.22
CA ALA A 51 -3.22 13.25 -15.93
C ALA A 51 -3.20 11.74 -15.59
N THR A 52 -2.43 10.96 -16.33
CA THR A 52 -2.32 9.50 -16.11
C THR A 52 -1.67 9.20 -14.76
N HIS A 53 -0.55 9.86 -14.43
CA HIS A 53 0.13 9.65 -13.15
C HIS A 53 -0.65 10.23 -11.97
N PHE A 54 -1.38 11.33 -12.16
CA PHE A 54 -2.27 11.88 -11.14
C PHE A 54 -3.48 10.96 -10.89
N ALA A 55 -4.03 10.34 -11.93
CA ALA A 55 -5.07 9.31 -11.80
C ALA A 55 -4.57 8.12 -10.96
N LEU A 56 -3.35 7.63 -11.22
CA LEU A 56 -2.74 6.57 -10.43
C LEU A 56 -2.55 6.99 -8.96
N ALA A 57 -2.11 8.22 -8.70
CA ALA A 57 -1.95 8.74 -7.33
C ALA A 57 -3.30 8.80 -6.58
N LEU A 58 -4.37 9.26 -7.23
CA LEU A 58 -5.72 9.30 -6.65
C LEU A 58 -6.28 7.89 -6.40
N ALA A 59 -6.06 6.95 -7.32
CA ALA A 59 -6.44 5.56 -7.14
C ALA A 59 -5.71 4.92 -5.95
N THR A 60 -4.43 5.24 -5.78
CA THR A 60 -3.60 4.81 -4.64
C THR A 60 -4.18 5.32 -3.32
N LEU A 61 -4.53 6.60 -3.27
CA LEU A 61 -5.11 7.21 -2.07
C LEU A 61 -6.48 6.61 -1.74
N SER A 62 -7.32 6.36 -2.76
CA SER A 62 -8.60 5.67 -2.60
C SER A 62 -8.41 4.28 -1.99
N LEU A 63 -7.49 3.47 -2.54
CA LEU A 63 -7.22 2.14 -2.03
C LEU A 63 -6.64 2.18 -0.61
N ALA A 64 -5.73 3.11 -0.33
CA ALA A 64 -5.19 3.30 1.01
C ALA A 64 -6.29 3.65 2.03
N LEU A 65 -7.25 4.51 1.68
CA LEU A 65 -8.36 4.83 2.57
C LEU A 65 -9.24 3.60 2.84
N LEU A 66 -9.53 2.80 1.82
CA LEU A 66 -10.34 1.58 1.97
C LEU A 66 -9.66 0.53 2.86
N LEU A 67 -8.34 0.35 2.68
CA LEU A 67 -7.57 -0.61 3.48
C LEU A 67 -7.42 -0.19 4.95
N ASN A 68 -7.68 1.08 5.27
CA ASN A 68 -7.47 1.65 6.60
C ASN A 68 -8.75 2.12 7.28
N ILE A 69 -9.89 1.62 6.83
CA ILE A 69 -11.16 1.85 7.51
C ILE A 69 -11.07 1.22 8.91
N PRO A 70 -11.26 2.00 9.99
CA PRO A 70 -11.23 1.48 11.34
C PRO A 70 -12.35 0.46 11.52
N SER A 71 -11.98 -0.81 11.58
CA SER A 71 -12.91 -1.91 11.83
C SER A 71 -13.24 -1.98 13.32
N THR A 72 -14.48 -2.33 13.66
CA THR A 72 -14.89 -2.54 15.06
C THR A 72 -13.99 -3.59 15.72
N PRO A 73 -13.55 -3.39 16.98
CA PRO A 73 -12.65 -4.34 17.63
C PRO A 73 -13.31 -5.72 17.69
N SER A 74 -12.59 -6.73 17.20
CA SER A 74 -13.01 -8.13 17.33
C SER A 74 -13.10 -8.48 18.82
N PRO A 75 -14.11 -9.24 19.26
CA PRO A 75 -14.20 -9.71 20.65
C PRO A 75 -13.11 -10.73 21.00
N LEU A 76 -12.36 -11.23 20.00
CA LEU A 76 -11.22 -12.12 20.20
C LEU A 76 -9.95 -11.30 20.51
N PRO A 77 -9.05 -11.79 21.38
CA PRO A 77 -7.76 -11.15 21.61
C PRO A 77 -7.06 -10.95 20.26
N SER A 78 -6.73 -9.71 19.91
CA SER A 78 -6.02 -9.45 18.67
C SER A 78 -4.67 -10.16 18.76
N GLU A 79 -4.38 -11.10 17.86
CA GLU A 79 -2.99 -11.43 17.57
C GLU A 79 -2.28 -10.09 17.35
N GLN A 80 -1.11 -9.93 17.97
CA GLN A 80 -0.25 -8.75 17.80
C GLN A 80 -0.04 -8.53 16.31
N SER A 81 -0.93 -7.72 15.73
CA SER A 81 -0.97 -7.47 14.32
C SER A 81 0.18 -6.51 14.10
N HIS A 82 1.27 -7.04 13.55
CA HIS A 82 2.43 -6.23 13.21
C HIS A 82 1.95 -4.98 12.47
N VAL A 83 2.28 -3.82 13.01
CA VAL A 83 1.89 -2.50 12.50
C VAL A 83 2.47 -2.36 11.09
N THR A 84 1.74 -2.85 10.10
CA THR A 84 2.09 -2.70 8.70
C THR A 84 1.56 -1.34 8.29
N GLN A 85 2.42 -0.52 7.67
CA GLN A 85 2.01 0.83 7.33
C GLN A 85 0.85 0.79 6.32
N PRO A 86 -0.29 1.44 6.64
CA PRO A 86 -1.49 1.61 5.81
C PRO A 86 -1.28 1.75 4.30
N LEU A 87 -0.29 2.59 3.96
CA LEU A 87 -0.03 3.09 2.62
C LEU A 87 1.03 2.27 1.89
N LEU A 88 1.71 1.35 2.58
CA LEU A 88 2.88 0.66 2.03
C LEU A 88 2.52 -0.16 0.78
N TYR A 89 1.49 -1.00 0.90
CA TYR A 89 1.00 -1.84 -0.20
C TYR A 89 0.51 -1.03 -1.41
N PRO A 90 -0.46 -0.11 -1.27
CA PRO A 90 -0.96 0.65 -2.41
C PRO A 90 0.15 1.52 -3.03
N LEU A 91 1.01 2.15 -2.22
CA LEU A 91 2.08 3.02 -2.73
C LEU A 91 3.17 2.26 -3.47
N ALA A 92 3.58 1.08 -2.97
CA ALA A 92 4.56 0.24 -3.64
C ALA A 92 4.05 -0.20 -5.03
N LEU A 93 2.80 -0.67 -5.09
CA LEU A 93 2.16 -1.07 -6.34
C LEU A 93 2.06 0.11 -7.31
N ALA A 94 1.59 1.26 -6.82
CA ALA A 94 1.44 2.46 -7.64
C ALA A 94 2.77 2.98 -8.17
N GLY A 95 3.85 2.92 -7.38
CA GLY A 95 5.20 3.28 -7.80
C GLY A 95 5.70 2.39 -8.94
N LEU A 96 5.51 1.06 -8.85
CA LEU A 96 5.89 0.12 -9.91
C LEU A 96 5.06 0.35 -11.19
N VAL A 97 3.74 0.49 -11.06
CA VAL A 97 2.86 0.75 -12.22
C VAL A 97 3.22 2.09 -12.87
N SER A 98 3.40 3.14 -12.07
CA SER A 98 3.80 4.46 -12.57
C SER A 98 5.16 4.43 -13.25
N ALA A 99 6.12 3.66 -12.73
CA ALA A 99 7.40 3.47 -13.38
C ALA A 99 7.24 2.79 -14.76
N LEU A 100 6.44 1.73 -14.87
CA LEU A 100 6.20 1.05 -16.15
C LEU A 100 5.58 1.99 -17.20
N PHE A 101 4.56 2.78 -16.81
CA PHE A 101 3.95 3.76 -17.71
C PHE A 101 4.94 4.87 -18.11
N ALA A 102 5.72 5.37 -17.16
CA ALA A 102 6.69 6.43 -17.45
C ALA A 102 7.83 5.94 -18.35
N TYR A 103 8.27 4.69 -18.19
CA TYR A 103 9.27 4.07 -19.06
C TYR A 103 8.78 3.92 -20.50
N ASN A 104 7.48 3.64 -20.69
CA ASN A 104 6.90 3.50 -22.03
C ASN A 104 6.63 4.85 -22.72
N THR A 105 6.68 5.96 -21.99
CA THR A 105 6.35 7.28 -22.54
C THR A 105 7.60 7.97 -23.09
N THR A 106 7.64 8.21 -24.40
CA THR A 106 8.75 8.94 -25.06
C THR A 106 8.49 10.43 -25.27
N ASP A 107 7.23 10.86 -25.18
CA ASP A 107 6.80 12.16 -25.70
C ASP A 107 7.12 13.35 -24.79
N VAL A 108 7.54 13.10 -23.54
CA VAL A 108 7.77 14.12 -22.50
C VAL A 108 9.25 14.32 -22.19
N GLY A 109 10.14 13.70 -22.98
CA GLY A 109 11.59 13.85 -22.87
C GLY A 109 12.15 13.41 -21.51
N SER A 110 13.09 14.20 -20.95
CA SER A 110 13.81 13.85 -19.72
C SER A 110 12.93 13.76 -18.48
N LEU A 111 11.76 14.41 -18.47
CA LEU A 111 10.81 14.34 -17.35
C LEU A 111 10.32 12.90 -17.12
N ALA A 112 10.00 12.18 -18.20
CA ALA A 112 9.56 10.79 -18.12
C ALA A 112 10.64 9.90 -17.48
N THR A 113 11.91 10.10 -17.84
CA THR A 113 13.04 9.36 -17.27
C THR A 113 13.23 9.66 -15.78
N ILE A 114 13.19 10.92 -15.36
CA ILE A 114 13.34 11.29 -13.95
C ILE A 114 12.18 10.72 -13.13
N PHE A 115 10.95 10.86 -13.63
CA PHE A 115 9.75 10.36 -12.97
C PHE A 115 9.76 8.83 -12.88
N PHE A 116 10.22 8.13 -13.92
CA PHE A 116 10.46 6.70 -13.92
C PHE A 116 11.42 6.28 -12.80
N LEU A 117 12.60 6.89 -12.72
CA LEU A 117 13.61 6.54 -11.71
C LEU A 117 13.07 6.72 -10.28
N ILE A 118 12.43 7.85 -10.00
CA ILE A 118 11.86 8.13 -8.68
C ILE A 118 10.76 7.11 -8.34
N SER A 119 9.83 6.88 -9.27
CA SER A 119 8.71 5.94 -9.07
C SER A 119 9.20 4.50 -8.88
N LEU A 120 10.25 4.11 -9.62
CA LEU A 120 10.87 2.80 -9.50
C LEU A 120 11.55 2.63 -8.14
N ILE A 121 12.28 3.64 -7.66
CA ILE A 121 12.91 3.61 -6.32
C ILE A 121 11.84 3.43 -5.24
N ILE A 122 10.75 4.20 -5.30
CA ILE A 122 9.63 4.10 -4.34
C ILE A 122 9.01 2.70 -4.39
N GLY A 123 8.74 2.19 -5.59
CA GLY A 123 8.14 0.86 -5.79
C GLY A 123 9.03 -0.29 -5.32
N LEU A 124 10.32 -0.25 -5.64
CA LEU A 124 11.29 -1.27 -5.22
C LEU A 124 11.55 -1.21 -3.72
N TRP A 125 11.70 -0.02 -3.14
CA TRP A 125 11.88 0.14 -1.70
C TRP A 125 10.64 -0.33 -0.94
N GLY A 126 9.44 0.05 -1.39
CA GLY A 126 8.20 -0.43 -0.80
C GLY A 126 8.05 -1.96 -0.93
N SER A 127 8.43 -2.54 -2.06
CA SER A 127 8.42 -3.99 -2.25
C SER A 127 9.41 -4.70 -1.33
N TRP A 128 10.59 -4.12 -1.14
CA TRP A 128 11.57 -4.61 -0.18
C TRP A 128 10.99 -4.63 1.24
N GLU A 129 10.39 -3.54 1.70
CA GLU A 129 9.72 -3.47 3.00
C GLU A 129 8.60 -4.52 3.11
N ILE A 130 7.76 -4.70 2.09
CA ILE A 130 6.68 -5.70 2.11
C ILE A 130 7.24 -7.13 2.28
N LEU A 131 8.33 -7.45 1.59
CA LEU A 131 8.93 -8.79 1.60
C LEU A 131 9.74 -9.06 2.88
N PHE A 132 10.45 -8.05 3.38
CA PHE A 132 11.48 -8.23 4.41
C PHE A 132 11.15 -7.59 5.75
N ALA A 133 10.21 -6.64 5.85
CA ALA A 133 9.89 -6.00 7.13
C ALA A 133 9.24 -6.95 8.14
N ASN A 134 8.58 -8.01 7.69
CA ASN A 134 7.92 -8.99 8.56
C ASN A 134 8.71 -10.29 8.73
N SER A 135 9.99 -10.17 9.10
CA SER A 135 10.74 -11.31 9.62
C SER A 135 10.19 -11.67 11.01
N ALA A 136 9.16 -12.52 11.03
CA ALA A 136 8.41 -12.81 12.25
C ALA A 136 9.30 -13.41 13.35
N SER A 137 9.41 -12.68 14.45
CA SER A 137 10.08 -13.06 15.69
C SER A 137 9.46 -14.31 16.33
N PHE A 138 8.14 -14.48 16.19
CA PHE A 138 7.39 -15.64 16.69
C PHE A 138 7.00 -16.61 15.55
N SER A 139 6.99 -17.90 15.86
CA SER A 139 6.58 -18.96 14.93
C SER A 139 5.06 -19.00 14.79
N LYS A 140 4.54 -18.89 13.56
CA LYS A 140 3.09 -19.01 13.28
C LYS A 140 2.53 -20.40 13.56
N THR A 141 3.37 -21.45 13.44
CA THR A 141 2.93 -22.84 13.64
C THR A 141 2.89 -23.23 15.12
N THR A 142 3.78 -22.66 15.94
CA THR A 142 3.98 -23.09 17.33
C THR A 142 3.75 -22.01 18.37
N GLY A 143 3.58 -20.75 17.96
CA GLY A 143 3.49 -19.58 18.86
C GLY A 143 4.79 -19.29 19.63
N ALA A 144 5.85 -20.09 19.41
CA ALA A 144 7.10 -19.97 20.14
C ALA A 144 7.96 -18.85 19.54
N ASP A 145 8.58 -18.06 20.41
CA ASP A 145 9.61 -17.11 20.03
C ASP A 145 10.77 -17.86 19.34
N LYS A 146 11.12 -17.43 18.13
CA LYS A 146 12.19 -18.02 17.32
C LYS A 146 13.57 -17.62 17.83
N HIS A 147 13.70 -16.46 18.49
CA HIS A 147 14.98 -16.03 19.08
C HIS A 147 15.37 -16.87 20.30
N THR A 148 14.40 -17.50 20.96
CA THR A 148 14.63 -18.38 22.11
C THR A 148 14.60 -19.86 21.75
N SER A 149 14.66 -20.22 20.46
CA SER A 149 14.59 -21.62 20.03
C SER A 149 15.72 -22.48 20.64
N ALA A 150 15.39 -23.70 21.06
CA ALA A 150 16.38 -24.68 21.52
C ALA A 150 17.08 -25.41 20.36
N PHE A 151 16.77 -25.06 19.11
CA PHE A 151 17.31 -25.70 17.93
C PHE A 151 18.81 -25.36 17.81
N ILE A 152 19.65 -26.39 17.71
CA ILE A 152 21.12 -26.35 17.64
C ILE A 152 21.83 -25.88 18.93
N PHE A 153 21.32 -24.87 19.65
CA PHE A 153 22.04 -24.27 20.79
C PHE A 153 21.50 -24.60 22.19
N GLY A 154 20.48 -25.46 22.31
CA GLY A 154 20.09 -26.05 23.60
C GLY A 154 19.62 -25.03 24.65
N ASN A 155 18.89 -23.99 24.24
CA ASN A 155 18.37 -22.99 25.15
C ASN A 155 17.38 -23.59 26.18
N LYS A 156 17.68 -23.41 27.47
CA LYS A 156 16.84 -23.90 28.59
C LYS A 156 15.54 -23.09 28.74
N THR A 157 15.52 -21.83 28.30
CA THR A 157 14.32 -20.97 28.37
C THR A 157 13.36 -21.18 27.19
N ALA A 158 13.71 -22.04 26.22
CA ALA A 158 12.87 -22.31 25.08
C ALA A 158 11.49 -22.89 25.48
N ALA A 159 10.45 -22.54 24.74
CA ALA A 159 9.11 -23.07 24.97
C ALA A 159 9.06 -24.61 24.87
N SER A 160 9.89 -25.21 24.00
CA SER A 160 9.96 -26.67 23.84
C SER A 160 10.62 -27.37 25.04
N SER A 161 11.66 -26.79 25.65
CA SER A 161 12.31 -27.34 26.84
C SER A 161 11.39 -27.25 28.06
N GLN A 162 10.70 -26.12 28.24
CA GLN A 162 9.71 -25.97 29.31
C GLN A 162 8.53 -26.93 29.15
N LYS A 163 7.98 -27.07 27.94
CA LYS A 163 6.91 -28.03 27.64
C LYS A 163 7.34 -29.47 27.93
N LYS A 164 8.60 -29.84 27.66
CA LYS A 164 9.14 -31.16 27.99
C LYS A 164 9.24 -31.37 29.50
N GLN A 165 9.72 -30.38 30.26
CA GLN A 165 9.81 -30.45 31.72
C GLN A 165 8.43 -30.58 32.40
N LEU A 166 7.42 -29.88 31.88
CA LEU A 166 6.04 -29.96 32.39
C LEU A 166 5.40 -31.33 32.17
N LYS A 167 5.79 -32.08 31.13
CA LYS A 167 5.26 -33.43 30.88
C LYS A 167 5.92 -34.52 31.73
N THR A 168 7.10 -34.25 32.27
CA THR A 168 7.87 -35.20 33.07
C THR A 168 7.57 -35.08 34.58
N LYS A 169 6.95 -33.98 35.01
CA LYS A 169 6.38 -33.81 36.35
C LYS A 169 4.95 -34.32 36.38
#